data_AF-A0A4U0HBJ9-F1
#
_entry.id   AF-A0A4U0HBJ9-F1
#
_cell.length_a   1.000
_cell.length_b   1.000
_cell.length_c   1.000
_cell.angle_alpha   90.00
_cell.angle_beta   90.00
_cell.angle_gamma   90.00
#
_symmetry.space_group_name_H-M   'P 1'
#
loop_
_entity.id
_entity.type
_entity.pdbx_description
1 polymer ?
#
loop_
_entity_poly.entity_id
_entity_poly.type
_entity_poly.pdbx_seq_one_letter_code
_entity_poly.pdbx_strand_id
1 'polypeptide(L)'
;MSYYLEYVVPADPDEGNFEFPVSEEQRGYTVPLSETDADVVRTDSLPVRSEVFGASLAEAKEAAESILSHSKADQARLFDDPDDSMQPGAGTLVASYTETDGWQDHE
;
A
#
# COMPACT_ATOMS: atom_id res chain seq x y z
N MET A 1 -8.97 18.14 -1.79
CA MET A 1 -9.39 16.74 -1.96
C MET A 1 -8.10 15.97 -2.07
N SER A 2 -7.79 15.17 -1.06
CA SER A 2 -6.65 14.27 -1.07
C SER A 2 -7.21 12.87 -1.30
N TYR A 3 -6.64 12.14 -2.25
CA TYR A 3 -7.01 10.76 -2.50
C TYR A 3 -5.95 9.84 -1.92
N TYR A 4 -6.37 8.72 -1.33
CA TYR A 4 -5.47 7.70 -0.82
C TYR A 4 -5.75 6.36 -1.45
N LEU A 5 -4.70 5.74 -1.95
CA LEU A 5 -4.72 4.39 -2.49
C LEU A 5 -4.26 3.42 -1.42
N GLU A 6 -5.11 2.45 -1.11
CA GLU A 6 -4.78 1.30 -0.28
C GLU A 6 -4.67 0.06 -1.15
N TYR A 7 -3.54 -0.65 -1.05
CA TYR A 7 -3.28 -1.87 -1.81
C TYR A 7 -2.41 -2.82 -1.00
N VAL A 8 -2.39 -4.08 -1.42
CA VAL A 8 -1.57 -5.11 -0.77
C VAL A 8 -0.54 -5.60 -1.76
N VAL A 9 0.74 -5.47 -1.40
CA VAL A 9 1.85 -6.01 -2.18
C VAL A 9 2.09 -7.46 -1.73
N PRO A 10 1.86 -8.46 -2.59
CA PRO A 10 2.20 -9.83 -2.27
C PRO A 10 3.73 -10.02 -2.25
N ALA A 11 4.20 -10.94 -1.41
CA ALA A 11 5.60 -11.37 -1.45
C ALA A 11 5.88 -12.06 -2.78
N ASP A 12 7.06 -11.81 -3.34
CA ASP A 12 7.44 -12.46 -4.59
C ASP A 12 7.83 -13.92 -4.34
N PRO A 13 7.27 -14.89 -5.08
CA PRO A 13 7.56 -16.30 -4.85
C PRO A 13 9.02 -16.68 -5.14
N ASP A 14 9.73 -15.91 -5.97
CA ASP A 14 11.15 -16.12 -6.30
C ASP A 14 12.10 -15.38 -5.33
N GLU A 15 11.67 -14.27 -4.72
CA GLU A 15 12.49 -13.48 -3.77
C GLU A 15 12.23 -13.83 -2.29
N GLY A 16 11.12 -14.50 -1.98
CA GLY A 16 10.75 -14.94 -0.63
C GLY A 16 9.94 -13.91 0.17
N ASN A 17 9.63 -14.25 1.42
CA ASN A 17 8.77 -13.45 2.30
C ASN A 17 9.45 -12.17 2.78
N PHE A 18 8.65 -11.14 3.09
CA PHE A 18 9.17 -9.92 3.69
C PHE A 18 9.61 -10.18 5.13
N GLU A 19 10.84 -9.79 5.47
CA GLU A 19 11.43 -9.97 6.80
C GLU A 19 11.52 -8.62 7.53
N PHE A 20 10.90 -8.52 8.70
CA PHE A 20 10.96 -7.35 9.57
C PHE A 20 11.65 -7.69 10.89
N PRO A 21 12.60 -6.87 11.37
CA PRO A 21 13.26 -7.10 12.64
C PRO A 21 12.29 -6.78 13.79
N VAL A 22 12.20 -7.69 14.76
CA VAL A 22 11.44 -7.54 16.00
C VAL A 22 12.41 -7.05 17.07
N SER A 23 12.87 -5.81 17.00
CA SER A 23 13.70 -5.25 18.06
C SER A 23 13.04 -4.00 18.65
N GLU A 24 12.56 -4.12 19.89
CA GLU A 24 11.94 -3.01 20.63
C GLU A 24 12.93 -1.86 20.91
N GLU A 25 14.23 -2.15 20.94
CA GLU A 25 15.31 -1.19 21.22
C GLU A 25 15.78 -0.38 20.00
N GLN A 26 15.45 -0.79 18.77
CA GLN A 26 15.94 -0.14 17.54
C GLN A 26 14.82 0.37 16.63
N ARG A 27 13.82 1.06 17.20
CA ARG A 27 12.89 1.86 16.38
C ARG A 27 13.66 3.00 15.69
N GLY A 28 13.95 2.84 14.40
CA GLY A 28 14.45 3.93 13.54
C GLY A 28 15.83 3.73 12.90
N TYR A 29 16.44 2.55 12.96
CA TYR A 29 17.68 2.26 12.23
C TYR A 29 17.46 1.24 11.10
N THR A 30 17.95 1.55 9.90
CA THR A 30 18.08 0.62 8.77
C THR A 30 19.44 -0.10 8.88
N VAL A 31 19.57 -1.04 9.81
CA VAL A 31 20.71 -1.97 9.83
C VAL A 31 20.36 -3.18 8.96
N PRO A 32 21.26 -3.64 8.07
CA PRO A 32 21.04 -4.87 7.31
C PRO A 32 20.74 -6.06 8.23
N LEU A 33 19.66 -6.79 7.94
CA LEU A 33 19.18 -7.91 8.76
C LEU A 33 20.23 -9.01 8.98
N SER A 34 21.11 -9.21 7.99
CA SER A 34 22.22 -10.17 8.04
C SER A 34 23.23 -9.90 9.17
N GLU A 35 23.21 -8.70 9.75
CA GLU A 35 24.16 -8.23 10.76
C GLU A 35 23.53 -8.10 12.16
N THR A 36 22.27 -8.54 12.34
CA THR A 36 21.54 -8.40 13.61
C THR A 36 21.02 -9.75 14.12
N ASP A 37 21.24 -10.07 15.40
CA ASP A 37 20.73 -11.27 16.09
C ASP A 37 19.24 -11.13 16.51
N ALA A 38 18.49 -10.25 15.83
CA ALA A 38 17.11 -9.95 16.19
C ALA A 38 16.15 -11.02 15.68
N ASP A 39 15.15 -11.39 16.48
CA ASP A 39 13.99 -12.15 16.01
C ASP A 39 13.34 -11.44 14.81
N VAL A 40 12.88 -12.20 13.81
CA VAL A 40 12.27 -11.67 12.58
C VAL A 40 10.82 -12.11 12.43
N VAL A 41 9.95 -11.19 12.01
CA VAL A 41 8.60 -11.52 11.54
C VAL A 41 8.63 -11.63 10.02
N ARG A 42 8.13 -12.76 9.54
CA ARG A 42 7.91 -13.01 8.11
C ARG A 42 6.46 -12.71 7.78
N THR A 43 6.24 -11.94 6.72
CA THR A 43 4.90 -11.72 6.16
C THR A 43 4.92 -11.97 4.67
N ASP A 44 3.86 -12.62 4.19
CA ASP A 44 3.64 -12.93 2.78
C ASP A 44 2.97 -11.77 2.03
N SER A 45 2.66 -10.67 2.71
CA SER A 45 2.02 -9.49 2.13
C SER A 45 2.31 -8.19 2.90
N LEU A 46 2.37 -7.06 2.19
CA LEU A 46 2.51 -5.73 2.78
C LEU A 46 1.28 -4.87 2.48
N PRO A 47 0.53 -4.43 3.50
CA PRO A 47 -0.47 -3.40 3.31
C PRO A 47 0.23 -2.05 3.09
N VAL A 48 -0.15 -1.35 2.03
CA VAL A 48 0.39 -0.03 1.67
C VAL A 48 -0.76 0.96 1.54
N ARG A 49 -0.57 2.15 2.11
CA ARG A 49 -1.41 3.33 1.88
C ARG A 49 -0.53 4.42 1.29
N SER A 50 -0.88 4.91 0.12
CA SER A 50 -0.14 5.97 -0.59
C SER A 50 -1.08 7.11 -0.91
N GLU A 51 -0.64 8.34 -0.67
CA GLU A 51 -1.33 9.52 -1.17
C GLU A 51 -1.22 9.56 -2.70
N VAL A 52 -2.32 9.88 -3.36
CA VAL A 52 -2.41 10.00 -4.80
C VAL A 52 -2.85 11.41 -5.16
N PHE A 53 -1.98 12.12 -5.86
CA PHE A 53 -2.24 13.49 -6.30
C PHE A 53 -3.09 13.48 -7.57
N GLY A 54 -4.28 14.07 -7.50
CA GLY A 54 -5.16 14.30 -8.65
C GLY A 54 -6.14 15.43 -8.36
N ALA A 55 -6.40 16.28 -9.36
CA ALA A 55 -7.40 17.35 -9.20
C ALA A 55 -8.85 16.82 -9.31
N SER A 56 -9.01 15.63 -9.87
CA SER A 56 -10.28 14.91 -10.04
C SER A 56 -10.11 13.41 -9.74
N LEU A 57 -11.24 12.72 -9.52
CA LEU A 57 -11.26 11.26 -9.30
C LEU A 57 -10.63 10.49 -10.48
N ALA A 58 -10.83 10.96 -11.71
CA ALA A 58 -10.26 10.32 -12.90
C ALA A 58 -8.73 10.41 -12.90
N GLU A 59 -8.17 11.58 -12.59
CA GLU A 59 -6.72 11.76 -12.48
C GLU A 59 -6.13 10.95 -11.33
N ALA A 60 -6.85 10.86 -10.20
CA ALA A 60 -6.44 10.02 -9.08
C ALA A 60 -6.40 8.52 -9.46
N LYS A 61 -7.35 8.05 -10.28
CA LYS A 61 -7.33 6.66 -10.78
C LYS A 61 -6.14 6.39 -11.71
N GLU A 62 -5.84 7.29 -12.65
CA GLU A 62 -4.67 7.13 -13.54
C GLU A 62 -3.35 7.08 -12.75
N ALA A 63 -3.20 7.98 -11.78
CA ALA A 63 -2.01 7.99 -10.92
C ALA A 63 -1.93 6.71 -10.05
N ALA A 64 -3.08 6.23 -9.55
CA ALA A 64 -3.14 4.98 -8.81
C ALA A 64 -2.80 3.76 -9.69
N GLU A 65 -3.24 3.71 -10.95
CA GLU A 65 -2.87 2.64 -11.89
C GLU A 65 -1.37 2.59 -12.15
N SER A 66 -0.73 3.75 -12.26
CA SER A 66 0.74 3.81 -12.39
C SER A 66 1.43 3.20 -11.17
N ILE A 67 0.92 3.43 -9.95
CA ILE A 67 1.46 2.83 -8.73
C ILE A 67 1.24 1.30 -8.75
N LEU A 68 0.03 0.85 -9.08
CA LEU A 68 -0.33 -0.58 -9.09
C LEU A 68 0.47 -1.38 -10.11
N SER A 69 0.72 -0.80 -11.29
CA SER A 69 1.56 -1.42 -12.33
C SER A 69 2.99 -1.72 -11.86
N HIS A 70 3.46 -1.07 -10.79
CA HIS A 70 4.78 -1.29 -10.22
C HIS A 70 4.77 -2.09 -8.90
N SER A 71 3.60 -2.35 -8.31
CA SER A 71 3.48 -2.92 -6.97
C SER A 71 3.06 -4.39 -6.92
N LYS A 72 2.87 -5.05 -8.07
CA LYS A 72 2.39 -6.45 -8.19
C LYS A 72 1.06 -6.70 -7.44
N ALA A 73 0.32 -5.64 -7.11
CA ALA A 73 -0.92 -5.75 -6.36
C ALA A 73 -2.10 -6.04 -7.29
N ASP A 74 -2.82 -7.12 -7.03
CA ASP A 74 -3.99 -7.51 -7.84
C ASP A 74 -5.27 -6.72 -7.49
N GLN A 75 -5.27 -6.05 -6.34
CA GLN A 75 -6.43 -5.34 -5.81
C GLN A 75 -6.02 -4.04 -5.11
N ALA A 76 -6.85 -3.02 -5.26
CA ALA A 76 -6.68 -1.75 -4.57
C ALA A 76 -8.01 -1.08 -4.23
N ARG A 77 -7.95 -0.08 -3.34
CA ARG A 77 -9.08 0.73 -2.91
C ARG A 77 -8.66 2.19 -2.89
N LEU A 78 -9.47 3.06 -3.45
CA LEU A 78 -9.24 4.49 -3.48
C LEU A 78 -10.22 5.19 -2.54
N PHE A 79 -9.68 6.02 -1.67
CA PHE A 79 -10.44 6.78 -0.67
C PHE A 79 -10.31 8.27 -0.95
N ASP A 80 -11.42 9.01 -0.82
CA ASP A 80 -11.40 10.47 -0.66
C ASP A 80 -11.29 10.78 0.83
N ASP A 81 -10.17 11.36 1.24
CA ASP A 81 -9.90 11.70 2.63
C ASP A 81 -9.50 13.17 2.74
N PRO A 82 -10.45 14.07 3.05
CA PRO A 82 -10.16 15.49 3.19
C PRO A 82 -9.37 15.83 4.46
N ASP A 83 -9.25 14.90 5.42
CA ASP A 83 -8.54 15.10 6.68
C ASP A 83 -7.05 14.72 6.58
N ASP A 84 -6.62 14.20 5.42
CA ASP A 84 -5.23 13.80 5.15
C ASP A 84 -4.72 12.72 6.14
N SER A 85 -5.59 11.76 6.48
CA SER A 85 -5.27 10.75 7.48
C SER A 85 -4.49 9.58 6.87
N MET A 86 -3.33 9.28 7.48
CA MET A 86 -2.55 8.06 7.18
C MET A 86 -3.11 6.81 7.87
N GLN A 87 -4.28 6.89 8.49
CA GLN A 87 -4.91 5.74 9.12
C GLN A 87 -5.52 4.83 8.05
N PRO A 88 -5.37 3.49 8.18
CA PRO A 88 -5.95 2.56 7.23
C PRO A 88 -7.49 2.66 7.24
N GLY A 89 -8.09 2.69 6.06
CA GLY A 89 -9.53 2.86 5.86
C GLY A 89 -10.06 4.24 6.21
N ALA A 90 -9.20 5.25 6.43
CA ALA A 90 -9.65 6.63 6.62
C ALA A 90 -10.16 7.23 5.29
N GLY A 91 -11.20 8.06 5.40
CA GLY A 91 -11.89 8.66 4.27
C GLY A 91 -13.12 7.87 3.81
N THR A 92 -13.67 8.30 2.67
CA THR A 92 -14.79 7.64 2.00
C THR A 92 -14.26 6.78 0.86
N LEU A 93 -14.62 5.50 0.81
CA LEU A 93 -14.28 4.63 -0.32
C LEU A 93 -15.02 5.14 -1.57
N VAL A 94 -14.26 5.56 -2.58
CA VAL A 94 -14.80 6.11 -3.83
C VAL A 94 -14.62 5.17 -5.02
N ALA A 95 -13.60 4.31 -4.98
CA ALA A 95 -13.39 3.32 -6.03
C ALA A 95 -12.65 2.08 -5.50
N SER A 96 -12.88 0.93 -6.13
CA SER A 96 -12.09 -0.28 -5.94
C SER A 96 -11.51 -0.76 -7.26
N TYR A 97 -10.28 -1.24 -7.25
CA TYR A 97 -9.60 -1.80 -8.42
C TYR A 97 -9.40 -3.29 -8.24
N THR A 98 -9.58 -4.04 -9.33
CA THR A 98 -9.05 -5.40 -9.49
C THR A 98 -8.37 -5.52 -10.84
N GLU A 99 -7.32 -6.34 -10.95
CA GLU A 99 -6.63 -6.55 -12.23
C GLU A 99 -7.58 -7.05 -13.34
N THR A 100 -8.59 -7.85 -12.98
CA THR A 100 -9.54 -8.44 -13.94
C THR A 100 -10.61 -7.45 -14.42
N ASP A 101 -11.19 -6.66 -13.52
CA ASP A 101 -12.35 -5.80 -13.81
C ASP A 101 -11.98 -4.30 -13.91
N GLY A 102 -10.75 -3.92 -13.58
CA GLY A 102 -10.31 -2.53 -13.51
C GLY A 102 -10.96 -1.76 -12.35
N TRP A 103 -11.12 -0.44 -12.52
CA TRP A 103 -11.75 0.43 -11.53
C TRP A 103 -13.27 0.30 -11.53
N GLN A 104 -13.83 0.13 -10.34
CA GLN A 104 -15.26 0.14 -10.04
C GLN A 104 -15.55 1.29 -9.08
N ASP A 105 -16.37 2.23 -9.51
CA ASP A 105 -16.82 3.36 -8.69
C ASP A 105 -17.78 2.90 -7.59
N HIS A 106 -17.66 3.51 -6.42
CA HIS A 106 -18.60 3.36 -5.31
C HIS A 106 -19.35 4.67 -5.11
N GLU A 107 -20.68 4.59 -4.98
CA GLU A 107 -21.61 5.72 -4.86
C GLU A 107 -21.80 6.17 -3.40
#